data_AF-A0A917TEU7-F1
#
_entry.id   AF-A0A917TEU7-F1
#
_cell.length_a   1.000
_cell.length_b   1.000
_cell.length_c   1.000
_cell.angle_alpha   90.00
_cell.angle_beta   90.00
_cell.angle_gamma   90.00
#
_symmetry.space_group_name_H-M   'P 1'
#
loop_
_entity.id
_entity.type
_entity.pdbx_description
1 polymer ?
#
loop_
_entity_poly.entity_id
_entity_poly.type
_entity_poly.pdbx_seq_one_letter_code
_entity_poly.pdbx_strand_id
1 'polypeptide(L)' 'MEPRFLLLSDVATELNVSDSQVYHMVRSGELPAIKIGGRGQWRVERAQLEEYIQRKYAETAEWVRGNPLAERDPE' A
#
# COMPACT_ATOMS: atom_id res chain seq x y z
N MET A 1 -9.17 6.97 19.30
CA MET A 1 -10.00 6.36 18.25
C MET A 1 -9.39 6.75 16.93
N GLU A 2 -8.91 5.79 16.14
CA GLU A 2 -8.31 6.07 14.83
C GLU A 2 -9.40 6.40 13.80
N PRO A 3 -9.12 7.33 12.85
CA PRO A 3 -10.06 7.64 11.79
C PRO A 3 -10.26 6.42 10.87
N ARG A 4 -11.52 6.18 10.48
CA ARG A 4 -11.87 5.11 9.52
C ARG A 4 -11.33 5.41 8.11
N PHE A 5 -11.26 6.69 7.74
CA PHE A 5 -10.82 7.14 6.43
C PHE A 5 -9.58 8.02 6.55
N LEU A 6 -8.54 7.67 5.80
CA LEU A 6 -7.22 8.27 5.82
C LEU A 6 -7.04 9.23 4.64
N LEU A 7 -6.28 10.30 4.88
CA LEU A 7 -5.73 11.14 3.81
C LEU A 7 -4.62 10.37 3.09
N LEU A 8 -4.31 10.75 1.84
CA LEU A 8 -3.17 10.13 1.14
C LEU A 8 -1.85 10.38 1.88
N SER A 9 -1.71 11.52 2.56
CA SER A 9 -0.54 11.84 3.39
C SER A 9 -0.40 10.96 4.63
N ASP A 10 -1.52 10.58 5.25
CA ASP A 10 -1.52 9.68 6.40
C ASP A 10 -1.09 8.28 5.95
N VAL A 11 -1.64 7.81 4.82
CA VAL A 11 -1.24 6.53 4.21
C VAL A 11 0.24 6.54 3.81
N ALA A 12 0.73 7.65 3.25
CA ALA A 12 2.14 7.80 2.88
C ALA A 12 3.05 7.70 4.10
N THR A 13 2.63 8.29 5.22
CA THR A 13 3.34 8.20 6.51
C THR A 13 3.31 6.78 7.05
N GLU A 14 2.16 6.11 7.05
CA GLU A 14 2.01 4.73 7.56
C GLU A 14 2.83 3.72 6.74
N LEU A 15 2.84 3.85 5.42
CA LEU A 15 3.62 2.99 4.52
C LEU A 15 5.08 3.42 4.35
N ASN A 16 5.46 4.57 4.91
CA ASN A 16 6.78 5.18 4.77
C ASN A 16 7.21 5.37 3.29
N VAL A 17 6.33 5.97 2.50
CA VAL A 17 6.53 6.29 1.07
C VAL A 17 6.15 7.75 0.78
N SER A 18 6.35 8.22 -0.45
CA SER A 18 5.94 9.58 -0.84
C SER A 18 4.43 9.68 -1.11
N ASP A 19 3.85 10.87 -0.90
CA ASP A 19 2.47 11.18 -1.28
C ASP A 19 2.20 10.90 -2.76
N SER A 20 3.19 11.16 -3.63
CA SER A 20 3.11 10.90 -5.07
C SER A 20 2.97 9.41 -5.38
N GLN A 21 3.63 8.54 -4.61
CA GLN A 21 3.52 7.10 -4.77
C GLN A 21 2.12 6.62 -4.35
N VAL A 22 1.61 7.08 -3.20
CA VAL A 22 0.24 6.74 -2.77
C VAL A 22 -0.80 7.25 -3.77
N TYR A 23 -0.64 8.47 -4.29
CA TYR A 23 -1.52 9.00 -5.34
C TYR A 23 -1.52 8.11 -6.57
N HIS A 24 -0.34 7.63 -7.02
CA HIS A 24 -0.25 6.71 -8.16
C HIS A 24 -0.96 5.38 -7.88
N MET A 25 -0.75 4.78 -6.70
CA MET A 25 -1.42 3.54 -6.29
C MET A 25 -2.94 3.66 -6.30
N VAL A 26 -3.46 4.79 -5.82
CA VAL A 26 -4.91 5.06 -5.85
C VAL A 26 -5.39 5.29 -7.29
N ARG A 27 -4.62 6.03 -8.09
CA ARG A 27 -4.99 6.37 -9.46
C ARG A 27 -4.96 5.18 -10.41
N SER A 28 -4.07 4.21 -10.16
CA SER A 28 -3.96 2.93 -10.87
C SER A 28 -4.98 1.90 -10.40
N GLY A 29 -5.60 2.10 -9.22
CA GLY A 29 -6.52 1.15 -8.60
C GLY A 29 -5.84 0.05 -7.78
N GLU A 30 -4.52 0.12 -7.61
CA GLU A 30 -3.75 -0.82 -6.77
C GLU A 30 -4.14 -0.70 -5.29
N LEU A 31 -4.39 0.53 -4.83
CA LEU A 31 -4.91 0.82 -3.49
C LEU A 31 -6.35 1.36 -3.61
N PRO A 32 -7.37 0.61 -3.16
CA PRO A 32 -8.75 1.07 -3.20
C PRO A 32 -8.97 2.35 -2.39
N ALA A 33 -9.61 3.33 -3.02
CA ALA A 33 -9.96 4.59 -2.39
C ALA A 33 -11.29 5.14 -2.95
N ILE A 34 -11.96 5.96 -2.15
CA ILE A 34 -13.16 6.69 -2.57
C ILE A 34 -12.82 8.15 -2.85
N LYS A 35 -13.57 8.78 -3.77
CA LYS A 35 -13.57 10.22 -3.97
C LYS A 35 -14.74 10.85 -3.23
N ILE A 36 -14.46 11.84 -2.39
CA ILE A 36 -15.47 12.55 -1.60
C ILE A 36 -15.56 14.02 -2.04
N GLY A 37 -16.78 14.47 -2.29
CA GLY A 37 -17.13 15.87 -2.56
C GLY A 37 -16.74 16.36 -3.96
N GLY A 38 -17.22 17.56 -4.32
CA GLY A 38 -17.06 18.15 -5.66
C GLY A 38 -15.63 18.53 -6.05
N ARG A 39 -14.67 18.51 -5.11
CA ARG A 39 -13.24 18.75 -5.38
C ARG A 39 -12.44 17.45 -5.59
N GLY A 40 -13.08 16.29 -5.53
CA GLY A 40 -12.44 15.00 -5.83
C GLY A 40 -11.37 14.58 -4.83
N GLN A 41 -11.58 14.86 -3.53
CA GLN A 41 -10.63 14.44 -2.49
C GLN A 41 -10.63 12.91 -2.35
N TRP A 42 -9.46 12.30 -2.40
CA TRP A 42 -9.32 10.87 -2.16
C TRP A 42 -9.31 10.55 -0.66
N ARG A 43 -9.91 9.42 -0.30
CA ARG A 43 -9.84 8.83 1.04
C ARG A 43 -9.67 7.32 0.93
N VAL A 44 -8.74 6.79 1.72
CA VAL A 44 -8.50 5.34 1.83
C VAL A 44 -9.16 4.88 3.12
N GLU A 45 -9.98 3.84 3.06
CA GLU A 45 -10.50 3.23 4.29
C GLU A 45 -9.39 2.43 4.97
N ARG A 46 -9.26 2.53 6.29
CA ARG A 46 -8.21 1.81 7.05
C ARG A 46 -8.22 0.30 6.77
N ALA A 47 -9.40 -0.32 6.74
CA ALA A 47 -9.52 -1.74 6.41
C ALA A 47 -8.97 -2.08 5.01
N GLN A 48 -9.19 -1.22 4.02
CA GLN A 48 -8.67 -1.42 2.66
C GLN A 48 -7.14 -1.27 2.60
N LEU A 49 -6.56 -0.36 3.40
CA LEU A 49 -5.10 -0.25 3.54
C LEU A 49 -4.51 -1.54 4.15
N GLU A 50 -5.11 -2.03 5.23
CA GLU A 50 -4.70 -3.30 5.86
C GLU A 50 -4.80 -4.48 4.89
N GLU A 51 -5.90 -4.60 4.15
CA GLU A 51 -6.07 -5.64 3.12
C GLU A 51 -5.01 -5.53 2.00
N TYR A 52 -4.67 -4.32 1.58
CA TYR A 52 -3.57 -4.08 0.64
C TYR A 52 -2.23 -4.58 1.21
N ILE A 53 -1.91 -4.25 2.46
CA ILE A 53 -0.68 -4.67 3.14
C ILE A 53 -0.61 -6.20 3.20
N GLN A 54 -1.69 -6.87 3.62
CA GLN A 54 -1.75 -8.33 3.67
C GLN A 54 -1.54 -8.97 2.30
N ARG A 55 -2.15 -8.41 1.25
CA ARG A 55 -1.93 -8.88 -0.12
C ARG A 55 -0.46 -8.72 -0.55
N LYS A 56 0.18 -7.59 -0.24
CA LYS A 56 1.60 -7.37 -0.55
C LYS A 56 2.54 -8.31 0.19
N TYR A 57 2.23 -8.65 1.43
CA TYR A 57 2.95 -9.70 2.15
C TYR A 57 2.83 -11.06 1.46
N ALA A 58 1.62 -11.45 1.04
CA ALA A 58 1.41 -12.72 0.34
C ALA A 58 2.14 -12.78 -1.02
N GLU A 59 2.03 -11.73 -1.83
CA GLU A 59 2.75 -11.59 -3.11
C GLU A 59 4.27 -11.70 -2.91
N THR A 60 4.80 -10.99 -1.90
CA THR A 60 6.24 -11.01 -1.59
C THR A 60 6.67 -12.39 -1.08
N ALA A 61 5.89 -13.03 -0.21
CA ALA A 61 6.20 -14.35 0.30
C ALA A 61 6.22 -15.41 -0.82
N GLU A 62 5.29 -15.33 -1.77
CA GLU A 62 5.29 -16.20 -2.95
C GLU A 62 6.52 -15.98 -3.81
N TRP A 63 6.88 -14.71 -4.07
CA TRP A 63 8.06 -14.36 -4.82
C TRP A 63 9.36 -14.86 -4.16
N VAL A 64 9.52 -14.68 -2.84
CA VAL A 64 10.69 -15.15 -2.09
C VAL A 64 10.82 -16.67 -2.14
N ARG A 65 9.70 -17.42 -2.03
CA ARG A 65 9.73 -18.89 -2.16
C ARG A 65 10.20 -19.33 -3.56
N GLY A 66 9.82 -18.59 -4.61
CA GLY A 66 10.26 -18.86 -5.98
C GLY A 66 11.67 -18.36 -6.30
N ASN A 67 12.22 -17.45 -5.49
CA ASN A 67 13.52 -16.81 -5.69
C ASN A 67 14.35 -16.90 -4.39
N PRO A 68 14.71 -18.11 -3.95
CA PRO A 68 15.52 -18.27 -2.75
C PRO A 68 16.87 -17.56 -2.94
N LEU A 69 17.32 -16.85 -1.90
CA LEU A 69 18.68 -16.34 -1.86
C LEU A 69 19.62 -17.55 -1.92
N ALA A 70 20.23 -17.80 -3.08
CA ALA A 70 21.30 -18.78 -3.18
C ALA A 70 22.42 -18.34 -2.22
N GLU A 71 22.82 -19.23 -1.32
CA GLU A 71 24.02 -19.00 -0.50
C GLU A 71 25.18 -18.73 -1.44
N ARG A 72 25.78 -17.55 -1.33
CA ARG A 72 27.03 -17.26 -2.04
C ARG A 72 28.08 -18.14 -1.37
N ASP A 73 28.57 -19.15 -2.09
CA ASP A 73 29.65 -20.03 -1.64
C ASP A 73 30.78 -19.16 -1.07
N PRO A 74 31.16 -19.32 0.21
CA PRO A 74 32.35 -18.68 0.73
C PRO A 74 33.56 -19.39 0.11
N GLU A 75 34.21 -18.76 -0.87
CA GLU A 75 35.59 -19.12 -1.27
C GLU A 75 36.57 -18.99 -0.09
#